data_AF-A0A957Y8Q8-F1
#
_entry.id   AF-A0A957Y8Q8-F1
#
_cell.length_a   1.000
_cell.length_b   1.000
_cell.length_c   1.000
_cell.angle_alpha   90.00
_cell.angle_beta   90.00
_cell.angle_gamma   90.00
#
_symmetry.space_group_name_H-M   'P 1'
#
loop_
_entity.id
_entity.type
_entity.pdbx_description
1 polymer ?
#
loop_
_entity_poly.entity_id
_entity_poly.type
_entity_poly.pdbx_seq_one_letter_code
_entity_poly.pdbx_strand_id
1 'polypeptide(L)'
;MMNYTPPVSCICLTRGHQKLLEEAIYGFLQQDYQGQKELIILNDHTRQTLEFNHPEVKIFNLPQRFSTVIEKRNTAVALCSHDLIFIWDDEDIYLPHRLSFSVENFDETTGFFKMDEAFVWGNGRLSGLQKNVFHNGSCWSRDRFDQVRGYDYMIDYGYDQELEHQFKPKNGGSLNLCDTEPGNVYSIYRWQYKSHNRPLFLRRRSAKLRRNKRRHIKLTPHWKYNYSQQVQQYLTKITAPNRFQNSTRTTENIRVNFLIAGAQKSGTSALDAYLRRHPEICMGERKEVHFFDNERFFNEEPISDGSLKKFFRKVGRMERAISVPDNFSRDKYDLYHTFFSPHPPQRLCGEASPTYMYWYDAPRRIWEYNPAMKIIIILRNPIDRAFSHWNMRCHNKREDQPFRDALERQMQKQKSIRRVPFQHKGRYIERGFYTEQIRRIWHYFPKEQTLFLKTEELRNEPQATIDKVCDFLGVAKMDVTLDINLKSFPYVSSLSKEDRTFLKSIYRFEIKKLERLLGWDCSEWLIEQDA
;
A
#
# COMPACT_ATOMS: atom_id res chain seq x y z
N MET A 1 19.21 42.59 1.31
CA MET A 1 20.01 41.49 1.90
C MET A 1 20.06 40.39 0.86
N MET A 2 21.23 39.90 0.47
CA MET A 2 21.28 38.72 -0.40
C MET A 2 20.65 37.54 0.36
N ASN A 3 19.64 36.89 -0.22
CA ASN A 3 19.12 35.64 0.32
C ASN A 3 20.27 34.62 0.27
N TYR A 4 20.85 34.30 1.43
CA TYR A 4 21.89 33.28 1.52
C TYR A 4 21.28 31.92 1.16
N THR A 5 21.80 31.29 0.11
CA THR A 5 21.40 29.94 -0.31
C THR A 5 22.54 28.97 0.04
N PRO A 6 22.39 28.11 1.07
CA PRO A 6 23.48 27.28 1.56
C PRO A 6 23.99 26.28 0.51
N PRO A 7 25.27 25.89 0.53
CA PRO A 7 25.75 24.83 -0.35
C PRO A 7 25.26 23.46 0.13
N VAL A 8 24.98 22.52 -0.80
CA VAL A 8 24.37 21.21 -0.48
C VAL A 8 25.09 20.03 -1.12
N SER A 9 25.16 18.90 -0.41
CA SER A 9 25.72 17.64 -0.91
C SER A 9 24.65 16.56 -1.02
N CYS A 10 24.51 15.93 -2.17
CA CYS A 10 23.61 14.82 -2.43
C CYS A 10 24.38 13.49 -2.44
N ILE A 11 23.96 12.49 -1.65
CA ILE A 11 24.61 11.18 -1.61
C ILE A 11 23.86 10.12 -2.41
N CYS A 12 24.52 9.55 -3.41
CA CYS A 12 23.97 8.54 -4.29
C CYS A 12 24.75 7.23 -4.17
N LEU A 13 24.09 6.21 -3.62
CA LEU A 13 24.66 4.86 -3.60
C LEU A 13 24.23 4.10 -4.85
N THR A 14 25.19 3.54 -5.59
CA THR A 14 24.87 2.70 -6.76
C THR A 14 25.36 1.27 -6.62
N ARG A 15 24.60 0.31 -7.16
CA ARG A 15 24.95 -1.13 -7.24
C ARG A 15 25.20 -1.62 -8.66
N GLY A 16 25.46 -0.71 -9.60
CA GLY A 16 25.72 -1.05 -11.01
C GLY A 16 24.48 -1.06 -11.89
N HIS A 17 23.46 -0.28 -11.52
CA HIS A 17 22.28 -0.06 -12.35
C HIS A 17 22.48 1.18 -13.22
N GLN A 18 23.29 1.07 -14.29
CA GLN A 18 23.66 2.19 -15.16
C GLN A 18 22.48 3.11 -15.53
N LYS A 19 21.38 2.53 -16.04
CA LYS A 19 20.22 3.33 -16.49
C LYS A 19 19.57 4.12 -15.37
N LEU A 20 19.45 3.52 -14.18
CA LEU A 20 18.85 4.17 -13.03
C LEU A 20 19.74 5.32 -12.54
N LEU A 21 21.06 5.07 -12.50
CA LEU A 21 22.03 6.10 -12.17
C LEU A 21 22.03 7.26 -13.16
N GLU A 22 21.91 6.99 -14.46
CA GLU A 22 21.76 8.03 -15.49
C GLU A 22 20.52 8.91 -15.26
N GLU A 23 19.40 8.31 -14.84
CA GLU A 23 18.19 9.04 -14.50
C GLU A 23 18.34 9.87 -13.21
N ALA A 24 19.04 9.32 -12.20
CA ALA A 24 19.31 10.01 -10.93
C ALA A 24 20.24 11.21 -11.13
N ILE A 25 21.31 11.05 -11.92
CA ILE A 25 22.20 12.15 -12.30
C ILE A 25 21.42 13.22 -13.06
N TYR A 26 20.60 12.82 -14.03
CA TYR A 26 19.80 13.77 -14.80
C TYR A 26 18.87 14.58 -13.88
N GLY A 27 18.15 13.91 -12.96
CA GLY A 27 17.27 14.59 -12.01
C GLY A 27 18.00 15.59 -11.09
N PHE A 28 19.25 15.30 -10.72
CA PHE A 28 20.09 16.21 -9.92
C PHE A 28 20.50 17.46 -10.73
N LEU A 29 20.88 17.25 -11.98
CA LEU A 29 21.25 18.36 -12.88
C LEU A 29 20.04 19.25 -13.20
N GLN A 30 18.82 18.71 -13.21
CA GLN A 30 17.59 19.48 -13.41
C GLN A 30 17.10 20.26 -12.18
N GLN A 31 17.79 20.20 -11.04
CA GLN A 31 17.35 20.95 -9.85
C GLN A 31 17.41 22.47 -10.07
N ASP A 32 16.34 23.18 -9.69
CA ASP A 32 16.19 24.65 -9.80
C ASP A 32 16.97 25.45 -8.73
N TYR A 33 17.77 24.73 -7.94
CA TYR A 33 18.55 25.28 -6.84
C TYR A 33 19.62 26.26 -7.32
N GLN A 34 19.63 27.45 -6.73
CA GLN A 34 20.56 28.54 -7.09
C GLN A 34 21.89 28.50 -6.31
N GLY A 35 21.94 27.75 -5.20
CA GLY A 35 23.16 27.57 -4.42
C GLY A 35 24.10 26.53 -5.02
N GLN A 36 25.31 26.41 -4.45
CA GLN A 36 26.24 25.34 -4.85
C GLN A 36 25.64 23.99 -4.49
N LYS A 37 25.70 23.03 -5.42
CA LYS A 37 25.27 21.66 -5.21
C LYS A 37 26.32 20.69 -5.73
N GLU A 38 26.47 19.56 -5.06
CA GLU A 38 27.27 18.45 -5.56
C GLU A 38 26.53 17.11 -5.40
N LEU A 39 26.81 16.17 -6.30
CA LEU A 39 26.35 14.79 -6.25
C LEU A 39 27.52 13.85 -6.04
N ILE A 40 27.55 13.18 -4.89
CA ILE A 40 28.54 12.16 -4.53
C ILE A 40 28.01 10.78 -4.91
N ILE A 41 28.58 10.17 -5.95
CA ILE A 41 28.22 8.83 -6.40
C ILE A 41 29.25 7.83 -5.89
N LEU A 42 28.81 6.92 -5.01
CA LEU A 42 29.69 5.89 -4.45
C LEU A 42 29.47 4.55 -5.16
N ASN A 43 30.41 4.23 -6.06
CA ASN A 43 30.41 2.98 -6.83
C ASN A 43 31.38 1.96 -6.23
N ASP A 44 30.85 0.95 -5.56
CA ASP A 44 31.60 -0.16 -4.97
C ASP A 44 31.43 -1.47 -5.78
N HIS A 45 30.85 -1.39 -6.98
CA HIS A 45 30.70 -2.52 -7.87
C HIS A 45 32.03 -2.80 -8.60
N THR A 46 32.84 -3.69 -8.05
CA THR A 46 34.25 -3.95 -8.45
C THR A 46 34.47 -4.34 -9.92
N ARG A 47 33.43 -4.75 -10.64
CA ARG A 47 33.52 -5.13 -12.07
C ARG A 47 33.15 -4.01 -13.04
N GLN A 48 32.86 -2.81 -12.55
CA GLN A 48 32.59 -1.65 -13.39
C GLN A 48 33.40 -0.44 -12.93
N THR A 49 33.79 0.39 -13.89
CA THR A 49 34.25 1.75 -13.66
C THR A 49 33.27 2.67 -14.36
N LEU A 50 32.75 3.67 -13.63
CA LEU A 50 31.82 4.65 -14.15
C LEU A 50 32.57 5.95 -14.44
N GLU A 51 32.31 6.56 -15.59
CA GLU A 51 32.87 7.84 -16.01
C GLU A 51 31.75 8.79 -16.41
N PHE A 52 31.77 9.98 -15.80
CA PHE A 52 30.95 11.12 -16.17
C PHE A 52 31.65 12.39 -15.67
N ASN A 53 32.14 13.22 -16.59
CA ASN A 53 32.88 14.44 -16.23
C ASN A 53 31.89 15.60 -16.14
N HIS A 54 31.61 16.06 -14.93
CA HIS A 54 30.76 17.22 -14.67
C HIS A 54 31.22 17.92 -13.39
N PRO A 55 31.28 19.26 -13.33
CA PRO A 55 31.79 19.99 -12.16
C PRO A 55 31.02 19.71 -10.86
N GLU A 56 29.71 19.47 -10.97
CA GLU A 56 28.83 19.19 -9.83
C GLU A 56 28.67 17.69 -9.50
N VAL A 57 29.31 16.76 -10.24
CA VAL A 57 29.14 15.31 -10.03
C VAL A 57 30.48 14.63 -9.79
N LYS A 58 30.63 14.01 -8.62
CA LYS A 58 31.85 13.31 -8.19
C LYS A 58 31.57 11.81 -8.11
N ILE A 59 32.27 11.01 -8.92
CA ILE A 59 32.14 9.55 -8.93
C ILE A 59 33.36 8.92 -8.24
N PHE A 60 33.11 8.21 -7.14
CA PHE A 60 34.11 7.42 -6.43
C PHE A 60 34.00 5.95 -6.84
N ASN A 61 34.92 5.51 -7.72
CA ASN A 61 35.04 4.13 -8.16
C ASN A 61 35.96 3.35 -7.21
N LEU A 62 35.38 2.55 -6.31
CA LEU A 62 36.15 1.81 -5.32
C LEU A 62 36.64 0.44 -5.84
N PRO A 63 37.84 0.00 -5.43
CA PRO A 63 38.40 -1.28 -5.85
C PRO A 63 37.74 -2.47 -5.12
N GLN A 64 37.02 -2.22 -4.03
CA GLN A 64 36.40 -3.22 -3.18
C GLN A 64 34.96 -2.82 -2.83
N ARG A 65 34.16 -3.84 -2.47
CA ARG A 65 32.79 -3.66 -2.03
C ARG A 65 32.76 -3.43 -0.52
N PHE A 66 31.88 -2.56 -0.03
CA PHE A 66 31.60 -2.48 1.41
C PHE A 66 30.95 -3.76 1.92
N SER A 67 31.16 -4.07 3.19
CA SER A 67 30.58 -5.25 3.83
C SER A 67 29.09 -5.03 4.09
N THR A 68 28.71 -3.80 4.47
CA THR A 68 27.32 -3.42 4.74
C THR A 68 26.90 -2.16 3.97
N VAL A 69 25.59 -1.95 3.83
CA VAL A 69 25.04 -0.70 3.27
C VAL A 69 25.27 0.49 4.20
N ILE A 70 25.38 0.23 5.51
CA ILE A 70 25.61 1.22 6.56
C ILE A 70 27.00 1.84 6.42
N GLU A 71 28.03 0.98 6.31
CA GLU A 71 29.42 1.42 6.03
C GLU A 71 29.47 2.31 4.77
N LYS A 72 28.75 1.87 3.72
CA LYS A 72 28.68 2.60 2.46
C LYS A 72 28.00 3.97 2.63
N ARG A 73 26.90 4.06 3.39
CA ARG A 73 26.20 5.35 3.64
C ARG A 73 27.04 6.28 4.50
N ASN A 74 27.61 5.82 5.62
CA ASN A 74 28.50 6.63 6.45
C ASN A 74 29.70 7.15 5.64
N THR A 75 30.28 6.31 4.78
CA THR A 75 31.37 6.74 3.89
C THR A 75 30.91 7.80 2.88
N ALA A 76 29.72 7.66 2.31
CA ALA A 76 29.19 8.67 1.38
C ALA A 76 28.99 10.03 2.06
N VAL A 77 28.51 10.06 3.29
CA VAL A 77 28.37 11.28 4.11
C VAL A 77 29.74 11.91 4.41
N ALA A 78 30.74 11.08 4.74
CA ALA A 78 32.10 11.56 5.00
C ALA A 78 32.79 12.18 3.77
N LEU A 79 32.34 11.81 2.55
CA LEU A 79 32.85 12.37 1.29
C LEU A 79 32.18 13.69 0.88
N CYS A 80 31.09 14.10 1.56
CA CYS A 80 30.41 15.35 1.28
C CYS A 80 31.27 16.56 1.67
N SER A 81 31.34 17.55 0.78
CA SER A 81 32.05 18.82 0.96
C SER A 81 31.22 19.88 1.67
N HIS A 82 29.90 19.71 1.74
CA HIS A 82 28.97 20.67 2.34
C HIS A 82 28.21 20.05 3.50
N ASP A 83 27.68 20.89 4.38
CA ASP A 83 27.09 20.43 5.64
C ASP A 83 25.61 20.10 5.54
N LEU A 84 24.91 20.57 4.50
CA LEU A 84 23.53 20.18 4.27
C LEU A 84 23.48 18.98 3.30
N ILE A 85 23.08 17.82 3.82
CA ILE A 85 23.22 16.51 3.16
C ILE A 85 21.84 15.97 2.76
N PHE A 86 21.74 15.51 1.51
CA PHE A 86 20.50 15.00 0.91
C PHE A 86 20.65 13.56 0.45
N ILE A 87 19.62 12.73 0.67
CA ILE A 87 19.56 11.39 0.07
C ILE A 87 19.33 11.46 -1.43
N TRP A 88 20.10 10.75 -2.24
CA TRP A 88 19.92 10.74 -3.70
C TRP A 88 20.06 9.33 -4.28
N ASP A 89 19.32 8.37 -3.71
CA ASP A 89 19.41 6.96 -4.12
C ASP A 89 19.08 6.79 -5.60
N ASP A 90 19.87 5.98 -6.32
CA ASP A 90 19.78 5.83 -7.78
C ASP A 90 18.48 5.17 -8.25
N GLU A 91 17.73 4.53 -7.34
CA GLU A 91 16.48 3.84 -7.65
C GLU A 91 15.22 4.73 -7.58
N ASP A 92 15.34 5.99 -7.17
CA ASP A 92 14.23 6.94 -7.06
C ASP A 92 14.33 8.10 -8.08
N ILE A 93 13.26 8.89 -8.23
CA ILE A 93 13.27 10.12 -9.03
C ILE A 93 13.03 11.31 -8.11
N TYR A 94 13.66 12.42 -8.46
CA TYR A 94 13.52 13.69 -7.77
C TYR A 94 13.17 14.77 -8.79
N LEU A 95 12.08 15.49 -8.53
CA LEU A 95 11.59 16.59 -9.36
C LEU A 95 12.45 17.85 -9.18
N PRO A 96 12.44 18.79 -10.16
CA PRO A 96 13.34 19.95 -10.20
C PRO A 96 13.37 20.81 -8.93
N HIS A 97 12.25 20.93 -8.22
CA HIS A 97 12.12 21.81 -7.06
C HIS A 97 12.52 21.17 -5.73
N ARG A 98 13.09 19.95 -5.73
CA ARG A 98 13.39 19.23 -4.49
C ARG A 98 14.33 20.02 -3.57
N LEU A 99 15.49 20.42 -4.08
CA LEU A 99 16.53 21.04 -3.25
C LEU A 99 16.08 22.40 -2.72
N SER A 100 15.52 23.25 -3.57
CA SER A 100 14.99 24.56 -3.19
C SER A 100 13.89 24.44 -2.14
N PHE A 101 12.91 23.56 -2.37
CA PHE A 101 11.81 23.35 -1.44
C PHE A 101 12.30 22.82 -0.08
N SER A 102 13.18 21.82 -0.06
CA SER A 102 13.71 21.28 1.19
C SER A 102 14.55 22.28 1.97
N VAL A 103 15.31 23.16 1.30
CA VAL A 103 16.11 24.20 1.95
C VAL A 103 15.23 25.29 2.53
N GLU A 104 14.20 25.72 1.80
CA GLU A 104 13.22 26.71 2.27
C GLU A 104 12.46 26.22 3.52
N ASN A 105 12.22 24.92 3.61
CA ASN A 105 11.50 24.30 4.71
C ASN A 105 12.43 23.61 5.73
N PHE A 106 13.74 23.83 5.65
CA PHE A 106 14.70 23.20 6.54
C PHE A 106 14.60 23.78 7.96
N ASP A 107 14.44 22.91 8.95
CA ASP A 107 14.41 23.32 10.35
C ASP A 107 15.83 23.28 10.93
N GLU A 108 16.45 24.45 11.06
CA GLU A 108 17.79 24.59 11.64
C GLU A 108 17.86 24.12 13.10
N THR A 109 16.74 24.17 13.84
CA THR A 109 16.73 23.78 15.27
C THR A 109 16.84 22.28 15.44
N THR A 110 16.24 21.51 14.54
CA THR A 110 16.31 20.05 14.53
C THR A 110 17.41 19.51 13.63
N GLY A 111 17.89 20.35 12.71
CA GLY A 111 18.89 19.99 11.71
C GLY A 111 18.41 18.92 10.74
N PHE A 112 17.09 18.83 10.51
CA PHE A 112 16.49 17.78 9.70
C PHE A 112 15.24 18.27 8.98
N PHE A 113 15.05 17.81 7.75
CA PHE A 113 13.80 17.97 7.03
C PHE A 113 13.48 16.72 6.21
N LYS A 114 12.19 16.40 6.12
CA LYS A 114 11.66 15.35 5.25
C LYS A 114 10.25 15.68 4.83
N MET A 115 9.99 15.61 3.53
CA MET A 115 8.63 15.63 3.00
C MET A 115 7.88 14.37 3.42
N ASP A 116 6.72 14.56 4.05
CA ASP A 116 5.86 13.49 4.57
C ASP A 116 5.05 12.76 3.48
N GLU A 117 5.09 13.23 2.23
CA GLU A 117 4.50 12.58 1.06
C GLU A 117 5.51 12.35 -0.07
N ALA A 118 5.25 11.33 -0.87
CA ALA A 118 5.98 11.01 -2.08
C ALA A 118 5.00 10.50 -3.13
N PHE A 119 5.28 10.79 -4.40
CA PHE A 119 4.65 10.04 -5.47
C PHE A 119 5.20 8.61 -5.52
N VAL A 120 4.40 7.69 -6.04
CA VAL A 120 4.86 6.31 -6.28
C VAL A 120 4.83 5.99 -7.77
N TRP A 121 5.88 5.32 -8.24
CA TRP A 121 6.04 4.85 -9.61
C TRP A 121 6.02 3.33 -9.69
N GLY A 122 5.08 2.79 -10.47
CA GLY A 122 4.91 1.36 -10.67
C GLY A 122 4.33 1.04 -12.04
N ASN A 123 4.80 -0.04 -12.66
CA ASN A 123 4.33 -0.53 -13.97
C ASN A 123 4.39 0.53 -15.09
N GLY A 124 5.39 1.41 -15.04
CA GLY A 124 5.61 2.45 -16.03
C GLY A 124 4.64 3.65 -15.93
N ARG A 125 3.93 3.81 -14.80
CA ARG A 125 3.02 4.92 -14.54
C ARG A 125 3.17 5.46 -13.12
N LEU A 126 2.76 6.71 -12.94
CA LEU A 126 2.60 7.38 -11.64
C LEU A 126 1.30 6.90 -10.97
N SER A 127 1.37 6.38 -9.73
CA SER A 127 0.21 5.88 -8.97
C SER A 127 -0.39 6.89 -7.99
N GLY A 128 0.17 8.10 -7.89
CA GLY A 128 -0.31 9.19 -7.03
C GLY A 128 0.47 9.37 -5.73
N LEU A 129 -0.03 10.26 -4.86
CA LEU A 129 0.58 10.65 -3.58
C LEU A 129 0.34 9.58 -2.49
N GLN A 130 1.36 9.34 -1.67
CA GLN A 130 1.33 8.45 -0.52
C GLN A 130 2.18 9.01 0.61
N LYS A 131 1.89 8.62 1.86
CA LYS A 131 2.76 8.91 3.00
C LYS A 131 4.17 8.39 2.75
N ASN A 132 5.16 9.26 2.85
CA ASN A 132 6.56 8.98 2.62
C ASN A 132 7.20 8.27 3.81
N VAL A 133 7.14 6.94 3.79
CA VAL A 133 7.87 6.07 4.72
C VAL A 133 9.29 5.74 4.24
N PHE A 134 9.74 6.37 3.14
CA PHE A 134 11.00 6.07 2.47
C PHE A 134 12.05 7.13 2.79
N HIS A 135 13.32 6.77 2.73
CA HIS A 135 14.42 7.67 3.08
C HIS A 135 14.67 8.79 2.05
N ASN A 136 14.10 8.66 0.85
CA ASN A 136 14.37 9.52 -0.30
C ASN A 136 13.94 10.97 -0.14
N GLY A 137 13.03 11.25 0.80
CA GLY A 137 12.58 12.61 1.10
C GLY A 137 13.54 13.38 2.01
N SER A 138 14.52 12.72 2.60
CA SER A 138 15.23 13.23 3.78
C SER A 138 16.46 14.08 3.42
N CYS A 139 16.66 15.13 4.21
CA CYS A 139 17.91 15.88 4.31
C CYS A 139 18.21 16.28 5.76
N TRP A 140 19.48 16.49 6.09
CA TRP A 140 19.94 16.83 7.44
C TRP A 140 21.24 17.61 7.41
N SER A 141 21.56 18.27 8.53
CA SER A 141 22.85 18.91 8.74
C SER A 141 23.90 17.90 9.20
N ARG A 142 25.17 18.12 8.82
CA ARG A 142 26.31 17.32 9.28
C ARG A 142 26.39 17.29 10.79
N ASP A 143 26.25 18.44 11.44
CA ASP A 143 26.24 18.52 12.90
C ASP A 143 25.20 17.60 13.52
N ARG A 144 23.99 17.55 12.93
CA ARG A 144 22.93 16.66 13.41
C ARG A 144 23.27 15.19 13.20
N PHE A 145 23.88 14.83 12.07
CA PHE A 145 24.36 13.48 11.78
C PHE A 145 25.47 13.04 12.75
N ASP A 146 26.40 13.93 13.07
CA ASP A 146 27.52 13.65 13.96
C ASP A 146 27.05 13.49 15.42
N GLN A 147 26.06 14.29 15.85
CA GLN A 147 25.43 14.15 17.18
C GLN A 147 24.82 12.76 17.41
N VAL A 148 24.20 12.17 16.38
CA VAL A 148 23.61 10.82 16.45
C VAL A 148 24.62 9.72 16.06
N ARG A 149 25.87 10.10 15.77
CA ARG A 149 26.97 9.20 15.40
C ARG A 149 26.74 8.44 14.08
N GLY A 150 26.01 9.06 13.16
CA GLY A 150 25.70 8.53 11.85
C GLY A 150 24.78 7.31 11.86
N TYR A 151 24.80 6.53 10.77
CA TYR A 151 24.02 5.29 10.70
C TYR A 151 24.65 4.22 11.61
N ASP A 152 23.82 3.60 12.46
CA ASP A 152 24.25 2.56 13.40
C ASP A 152 24.65 1.26 12.69
N TYR A 153 25.90 0.83 12.89
CA TYR A 153 26.49 -0.40 12.34
C TYR A 153 25.80 -1.69 12.80
N MET A 154 25.04 -1.65 13.89
CA MET A 154 24.35 -2.81 14.45
C MET A 154 22.96 -3.06 13.85
N ILE A 155 22.45 -2.14 13.01
CA ILE A 155 21.08 -2.16 12.52
C ILE A 155 21.05 -2.44 11.02
N ASP A 156 20.89 -3.71 10.66
CA ASP A 156 20.87 -4.13 9.24
C ASP A 156 19.56 -3.85 8.48
N TYR A 157 18.46 -3.56 9.19
CA TYR A 157 17.14 -3.29 8.60
C TYR A 157 16.44 -2.14 9.31
N GLY A 158 15.88 -1.21 8.55
CA GLY A 158 15.26 -0.01 9.12
C GLY A 158 16.26 1.03 9.65
N TYR A 159 17.54 0.93 9.27
CA TYR A 159 18.60 1.87 9.64
C TYR A 159 18.27 3.33 9.26
N ASP A 160 17.50 3.51 8.19
CA ASP A 160 17.03 4.79 7.70
C ASP A 160 15.96 5.38 8.63
N GLN A 161 14.97 4.57 9.02
CA GLN A 161 13.94 4.97 9.96
C GLN A 161 14.51 5.22 11.36
N GLU A 162 15.49 4.43 11.78
CA GLU A 162 16.17 4.63 13.06
C GLU A 162 16.93 5.97 13.07
N LEU A 163 17.72 6.25 12.03
CA LEU A 163 18.43 7.53 11.92
C LEU A 163 17.43 8.70 11.96
N GLU A 164 16.36 8.62 11.16
CA GLU A 164 15.31 9.64 11.15
C GLU A 164 14.59 9.78 12.50
N HIS A 165 14.41 8.68 13.24
CA HIS A 165 13.82 8.72 14.57
C HIS A 165 14.71 9.49 15.56
N GLN A 166 16.02 9.31 15.48
CA GLN A 166 16.98 10.04 16.31
C GLN A 166 17.06 11.53 15.95
N PHE A 167 16.74 11.88 14.70
CA PHE A 167 16.63 13.27 14.25
C PHE A 167 15.38 13.99 14.77
N LYS A 168 14.25 13.29 14.91
CA LYS A 168 12.99 13.91 15.32
C LYS A 168 13.03 14.35 16.80
N PRO A 169 12.81 15.65 17.12
CA PRO A 169 12.58 16.05 18.51
C PRO A 169 11.25 15.47 19.00
N LYS A 170 11.07 15.37 20.33
CA LYS A 170 9.80 14.91 20.95
C LYS A 170 8.55 15.71 20.50
N ASN A 171 8.72 16.88 19.87
CA ASN A 171 7.66 17.78 19.40
C ASN A 171 7.73 18.17 17.90
N GLY A 172 8.20 17.29 17.00
CA GLY A 172 7.88 17.36 15.56
C GLY A 172 8.63 18.41 14.72
N GLY A 173 9.66 17.94 14.00
CA GLY A 173 10.32 18.68 12.89
C GLY A 173 9.83 18.22 11.50
N SER A 174 8.59 17.75 11.40
CA SER A 174 7.95 17.42 10.12
C SER A 174 6.75 18.32 9.95
N LEU A 175 6.58 18.92 8.77
CA LEU A 175 5.30 19.53 8.37
C LEU A 175 4.22 18.45 8.49
N ASN A 176 3.43 18.50 9.57
CA ASN A 176 2.27 17.64 9.70
C ASN A 176 1.26 18.04 8.61
N LEU A 177 0.93 17.07 7.77
CA LEU A 177 0.02 17.13 6.63
C LEU A 177 -1.41 17.53 7.03
N CYS A 178 -1.65 18.83 7.18
CA CYS A 178 -2.96 19.40 6.88
C CYS A 178 -2.91 20.44 5.76
N ASP A 179 -1.73 21.00 5.40
CA ASP A 179 -1.66 22.21 4.57
C ASP A 179 -0.75 22.14 3.32
N THR A 180 -0.09 21.02 3.02
CA THR A 180 0.86 20.99 1.88
C THR A 180 0.14 20.80 0.54
N GLU A 181 0.29 21.75 -0.37
CA GLU A 181 -0.22 21.62 -1.74
C GLU A 181 0.45 20.44 -2.49
N PRO A 182 -0.31 19.56 -3.17
CA PRO A 182 0.22 18.44 -3.94
C PRO A 182 1.36 18.77 -4.94
N GLY A 183 1.43 20.03 -5.41
CA GLY A 183 2.51 20.52 -6.28
C GLY A 183 3.88 20.57 -5.62
N ASN A 184 3.94 20.63 -4.28
CA ASN A 184 5.17 20.75 -3.52
C ASN A 184 5.90 19.42 -3.36
N VAL A 185 5.22 18.28 -3.60
CA VAL A 185 5.84 16.95 -3.49
C VAL A 185 6.87 16.75 -4.59
N TYR A 186 8.09 16.41 -4.19
CA TYR A 186 9.24 16.39 -5.09
C TYR A 186 9.86 15.01 -5.32
N SER A 187 9.49 13.99 -4.53
CA SER A 187 10.05 12.64 -4.64
C SER A 187 9.08 11.69 -5.34
N ILE A 188 9.61 10.84 -6.21
CA ILE A 188 8.88 9.72 -6.80
C ILE A 188 9.61 8.43 -6.46
N TYR A 189 9.01 7.64 -5.57
CA TYR A 189 9.56 6.35 -5.14
C TYR A 189 9.30 5.27 -6.19
N ARG A 190 10.33 4.55 -6.68
CA ARG A 190 10.14 3.47 -7.66
C ARG A 190 10.10 2.08 -7.00
N TRP A 191 8.91 1.49 -6.96
CA TRP A 191 8.71 0.18 -6.33
C TRP A 191 9.24 -1.02 -7.15
N GLN A 192 9.59 -0.83 -8.43
CA GLN A 192 9.94 -1.94 -9.34
C GLN A 192 11.38 -2.45 -9.22
N TYR A 193 12.26 -1.73 -8.54
CA TYR A 193 13.62 -2.17 -8.26
C TYR A 193 13.73 -2.57 -6.80
N LYS A 194 14.38 -3.71 -6.53
CA LYS A 194 14.48 -4.26 -5.18
C LYS A 194 15.24 -3.27 -4.31
N SER A 195 14.51 -2.56 -3.44
CA SER A 195 15.04 -1.49 -2.61
C SER A 195 16.30 -1.85 -1.83
N HIS A 196 17.12 -0.84 -1.54
CA HIS A 196 18.37 -0.92 -0.78
C HIS A 196 18.26 -1.59 0.60
N ASN A 197 17.04 -1.78 1.13
CA ASN A 197 16.72 -2.21 2.50
C ASN A 197 16.46 -3.71 2.69
N ARG A 198 17.15 -4.63 2.00
CA ARG A 198 17.20 -6.03 2.44
C ARG A 198 18.48 -6.30 3.23
N PRO A 199 18.41 -6.92 4.43
CA PRO A 199 19.59 -7.39 5.12
C PRO A 199 20.27 -8.43 4.22
N LEU A 200 21.47 -8.09 3.79
CA LEU A 200 22.33 -9.01 3.09
C LEU A 200 23.06 -9.81 4.16
N PHE A 201 22.49 -10.93 4.58
CA PHE A 201 23.34 -12.11 4.67
C PHE A 201 23.87 -12.35 3.25
N LEU A 202 25.00 -11.69 2.93
CA LEU A 202 25.85 -12.00 1.80
C LEU A 202 26.32 -13.43 2.01
N ARG A 203 25.48 -14.37 1.58
CA ARG A 203 25.88 -15.76 1.46
C ARG A 203 27.18 -15.74 0.68
N ARG A 204 28.28 -16.15 1.33
CA ARG A 204 29.54 -16.56 0.70
C ARG A 204 29.22 -17.60 -0.36
N ARG A 205 28.72 -17.20 -1.51
CA ARG A 205 28.86 -17.95 -2.75
C ARG A 205 30.19 -17.48 -3.28
N SER A 206 31.22 -18.20 -2.84
CA SER A 206 32.39 -18.53 -3.65
C SER A 206 31.91 -19.05 -5.00
N ALA A 207 31.49 -18.14 -5.87
CA ALA A 207 31.21 -18.43 -7.26
C ALA A 207 32.56 -18.53 -7.94
N LYS A 208 32.95 -19.77 -8.26
CA LYS A 208 33.92 -20.13 -9.30
C LYS A 208 34.01 -18.98 -10.33
N LEU A 209 35.08 -18.19 -10.25
CA LEU A 209 35.30 -17.05 -11.12
C LEU A 209 35.58 -17.54 -12.54
N ARG A 210 34.60 -17.41 -13.45
CA ARG A 210 34.92 -17.24 -14.87
C ARG A 210 35.46 -15.81 -15.05
N ARG A 211 36.69 -15.68 -15.56
CA ARG A 211 37.37 -14.42 -15.92
C ARG A 211 36.53 -13.66 -16.95
N ASN A 212 35.71 -12.70 -16.53
CA ASN A 212 35.10 -11.71 -17.43
C ASN A 212 35.67 -10.32 -17.09
N LYS A 213 36.12 -9.58 -18.12
CA LYS A 213 36.78 -8.26 -18.02
C LYS A 213 35.95 -7.22 -17.26
N ARG A 214 36.63 -6.35 -16.49
CA ARG A 214 36.06 -5.13 -15.89
C ARG A 214 35.52 -4.22 -17.01
N ARG A 215 34.30 -3.71 -16.87
CA ARG A 215 33.66 -2.84 -17.87
C ARG A 215 33.92 -1.37 -17.55
N HIS A 216 34.34 -0.60 -18.54
CA HIS A 216 34.39 0.86 -18.46
C HIS A 216 33.09 1.40 -19.05
N ILE A 217 32.34 2.20 -18.29
CA ILE A 217 31.00 2.67 -18.64
C ILE A 217 31.02 4.20 -18.61
N LYS A 218 30.85 4.81 -19.77
CA LYS A 218 30.61 6.24 -19.90
C LYS A 218 29.11 6.49 -19.75
N LEU A 219 28.72 7.26 -18.73
CA LEU A 219 27.31 7.53 -18.44
C LEU A 219 26.77 8.60 -19.38
N THR A 220 25.52 8.44 -19.80
CA THR A 220 24.78 9.44 -20.58
C THR A 220 23.49 9.78 -19.83
N PRO A 221 23.50 10.73 -18.88
CA PRO A 221 22.33 11.05 -18.06
C PRO A 221 21.15 11.52 -18.91
N HIS A 222 20.00 10.88 -18.72
CA HIS A 222 18.72 11.24 -19.31
C HIS A 222 17.60 10.62 -18.47
N TRP A 223 16.43 11.24 -18.44
CA TRP A 223 15.24 10.57 -17.93
C TRP A 223 14.64 9.65 -18.99
N LYS A 224 14.17 8.47 -18.56
CA LYS A 224 13.43 7.57 -19.44
C LYS A 224 12.05 8.12 -19.82
N TYR A 225 11.43 8.87 -18.91
CA TYR A 225 10.13 9.50 -19.08
C TYR A 225 10.17 10.95 -18.63
N ASN A 226 9.30 11.80 -19.17
CA ASN A 226 9.12 13.16 -18.62
C ASN A 226 8.31 13.09 -17.32
N TYR A 227 9.01 12.85 -16.20
CA TYR A 227 8.38 12.68 -14.90
C TYR A 227 7.63 13.93 -14.42
N SER A 228 8.19 15.12 -14.65
CA SER A 228 7.53 16.40 -14.33
C SER A 228 6.20 16.55 -15.05
N GLN A 229 6.14 16.23 -16.35
CA GLN A 229 4.90 16.29 -17.11
C GLN A 229 3.86 15.29 -16.58
N GLN A 230 4.27 14.08 -16.19
CA GLN A 230 3.34 13.09 -15.65
C GLN A 230 2.77 13.51 -14.30
N VAL A 231 3.60 14.12 -13.45
CA VAL A 231 3.14 14.70 -12.18
C VAL A 231 2.17 15.85 -12.45
N GLN A 232 2.50 16.78 -13.35
CA GLN A 232 1.61 17.88 -13.71
C GLN A 232 0.25 17.38 -14.24
N GLN A 233 0.26 16.37 -15.12
CA GLN A 233 -0.98 15.75 -15.61
C GLN A 233 -1.80 15.10 -14.50
N TYR A 234 -1.14 14.49 -13.51
CA TYR A 234 -1.81 13.95 -12.33
C TYR A 234 -2.41 15.06 -11.48
N LEU A 235 -1.65 16.12 -11.20
CA LEU A 235 -2.09 17.27 -10.41
C LEU A 235 -3.32 17.94 -11.03
N THR A 236 -3.30 18.22 -12.34
CA THR A 236 -4.46 18.80 -13.05
C THR A 236 -5.73 17.94 -12.91
N LYS A 237 -5.59 16.61 -12.84
CA LYS A 237 -6.75 15.71 -12.67
C LYS A 237 -7.34 15.79 -11.26
N ILE A 238 -6.51 16.03 -10.24
CA ILE A 238 -6.96 16.04 -8.84
C ILE A 238 -7.34 17.45 -8.34
N THR A 239 -6.83 18.53 -8.95
CA THR A 239 -7.11 19.92 -8.57
C THR A 239 -8.20 20.59 -9.40
N ALA A 240 -8.72 19.94 -10.45
CA ALA A 240 -9.82 20.49 -11.23
C ALA A 240 -11.05 20.74 -10.33
N PRO A 241 -11.59 21.98 -10.27
CA PRO A 241 -12.80 22.26 -9.53
C PRO A 241 -13.93 21.39 -10.09
N ASN A 242 -14.74 20.81 -9.20
CA ASN A 242 -15.86 19.91 -9.48
C ASN A 242 -16.73 20.43 -10.65
N ARG A 243 -16.36 20.09 -11.89
CA ARG A 243 -17.18 20.26 -13.09
C ARG A 243 -18.00 19.01 -13.31
N PHE A 244 -18.89 18.70 -12.39
CA PHE A 244 -19.97 17.75 -12.64
C PHE A 244 -21.25 18.20 -11.93
N GLN A 245 -21.72 19.38 -12.33
CA GLN A 245 -23.14 19.69 -12.33
C GLN A 245 -23.63 19.62 -13.78
N ASN A 246 -24.69 18.84 -13.97
CA ASN A 246 -25.57 18.81 -15.13
C ASN A 246 -24.92 18.48 -16.50
N SER A 247 -24.85 17.19 -16.82
CA SER A 247 -25.07 16.75 -18.20
C SER A 247 -26.20 15.73 -18.25
N THR A 248 -26.77 15.59 -19.43
CA THR A 248 -28.08 15.01 -19.71
C THR A 248 -28.01 13.50 -19.99
N ARG A 249 -28.85 12.77 -19.25
CA ARG A 249 -29.18 11.33 -19.34
C ARG A 249 -29.10 10.70 -20.74
N THR A 250 -28.03 9.93 -20.95
CA THR A 250 -27.98 8.72 -21.78
C THR A 250 -26.94 7.76 -21.18
N THR A 251 -27.36 6.61 -20.64
CA THR A 251 -26.49 5.55 -20.05
C THR A 251 -25.30 6.09 -19.21
N GLU A 252 -25.56 7.06 -18.34
CA GLU A 252 -24.54 7.81 -17.60
C GLU A 252 -23.92 7.00 -16.44
N ASN A 253 -22.60 6.78 -16.51
CA ASN A 253 -21.61 6.65 -15.42
C ASN A 253 -22.10 6.00 -14.10
N ILE A 254 -22.33 4.68 -14.11
CA ILE A 254 -22.53 3.93 -12.87
C ILE A 254 -21.23 3.96 -12.07
N ARG A 255 -21.20 4.67 -10.94
CA ARG A 255 -20.08 4.64 -10.00
C ARG A 255 -20.50 3.96 -8.70
N VAL A 256 -19.69 3.00 -8.24
CA VAL A 256 -19.93 2.31 -6.96
C VAL A 256 -19.54 3.24 -5.82
N ASN A 257 -20.47 3.44 -4.88
CA ASN A 257 -20.37 4.46 -3.82
C ASN A 257 -19.87 3.88 -2.50
N PHE A 258 -20.13 2.60 -2.23
CA PHE A 258 -19.67 1.96 -1.00
C PHE A 258 -19.31 0.48 -1.18
N LEU A 259 -18.51 -0.04 -0.26
CA LEU A 259 -18.10 -1.44 -0.23
C LEU A 259 -18.28 -2.06 1.16
N ILE A 260 -18.80 -3.28 1.23
CA ILE A 260 -18.63 -4.17 2.39
C ILE A 260 -17.33 -4.96 2.17
N ALA A 261 -16.23 -4.40 2.67
CA ALA A 261 -14.87 -4.84 2.31
C ALA A 261 -14.32 -5.99 3.18
N GLY A 262 -14.96 -6.31 4.29
CA GLY A 262 -14.48 -7.31 5.22
C GLY A 262 -15.35 -7.46 6.47
N ALA A 263 -15.04 -8.40 7.35
CA ALA A 263 -14.09 -9.50 7.16
C ALA A 263 -14.81 -10.77 6.69
N GLN A 264 -14.11 -11.64 5.97
CA GLN A 264 -14.67 -12.93 5.56
C GLN A 264 -15.05 -13.76 6.80
N LYS A 265 -16.26 -14.33 6.82
CA LYS A 265 -16.84 -15.08 7.95
C LYS A 265 -17.22 -14.25 9.18
N SER A 266 -17.43 -12.96 8.99
CA SER A 266 -17.89 -12.02 10.02
C SER A 266 -19.29 -11.45 9.76
N GLY A 267 -20.16 -12.13 9.02
CA GLY A 267 -21.55 -11.65 8.81
C GLY A 267 -21.79 -10.75 7.59
N THR A 268 -20.79 -10.56 6.71
CA THR A 268 -20.95 -9.76 5.48
C THR A 268 -22.08 -10.21 4.55
N SER A 269 -22.47 -11.48 4.57
CA SER A 269 -23.63 -11.97 3.78
C SER A 269 -24.97 -11.53 4.38
N ALA A 270 -25.07 -11.43 5.71
CA ALA A 270 -26.26 -10.90 6.37
C ALA A 270 -26.42 -9.42 6.03
N LEU A 271 -25.34 -8.66 6.15
CA LEU A 271 -25.33 -7.23 5.84
C LEU A 271 -25.66 -6.96 4.36
N ASP A 272 -25.06 -7.71 3.41
CA ASP A 272 -25.42 -7.64 1.98
C ASP A 272 -26.91 -7.92 1.74
N ALA A 273 -27.47 -8.91 2.44
CA ALA A 273 -28.87 -9.28 2.31
C ALA A 273 -29.84 -8.21 2.85
N TYR A 274 -29.51 -7.52 3.95
CA TYR A 274 -30.28 -6.36 4.41
C TYR A 274 -30.23 -5.21 3.39
N LEU A 275 -29.03 -4.78 2.99
CA LEU A 275 -28.86 -3.62 2.11
C LEU A 275 -29.45 -3.83 0.71
N ARG A 276 -29.53 -5.07 0.22
CA ARG A 276 -30.17 -5.39 -1.05
C ARG A 276 -31.68 -5.14 -1.05
N ARG A 277 -32.32 -5.08 0.13
CA ARG A 277 -33.76 -4.76 0.26
C ARG A 277 -34.02 -3.26 0.43
N HIS A 278 -32.98 -2.45 0.62
CA HIS A 278 -33.14 -1.02 0.81
C HIS A 278 -33.56 -0.34 -0.50
N PRO A 279 -34.65 0.46 -0.54
CA PRO A 279 -35.19 1.02 -1.78
C PRO A 279 -34.22 1.97 -2.49
N GLU A 280 -33.34 2.66 -1.75
CA GLU A 280 -32.36 3.60 -2.30
C GLU A 280 -31.01 2.98 -2.70
N ILE A 281 -30.81 1.67 -2.50
CA ILE A 281 -29.50 1.00 -2.71
C ILE A 281 -29.61 -0.07 -3.82
N CYS A 282 -28.72 0.03 -4.80
CA CYS A 282 -28.44 -1.03 -5.77
C CYS A 282 -27.20 -1.82 -5.32
N MET A 283 -27.39 -2.99 -4.72
CA MET A 283 -26.27 -3.91 -4.50
C MET A 283 -25.89 -4.61 -5.80
N GLY A 284 -24.61 -4.87 -6.03
CA GLY A 284 -24.14 -5.63 -7.18
C GLY A 284 -24.92 -6.94 -7.34
N GLU A 285 -25.27 -7.30 -8.59
CA GLU A 285 -26.11 -8.45 -8.96
C GLU A 285 -25.62 -9.77 -8.34
N ARG A 286 -24.32 -9.85 -8.02
CA ARG A 286 -23.72 -10.93 -7.24
C ARG A 286 -22.83 -10.38 -6.13
N LYS A 287 -22.89 -11.04 -4.97
CA LYS A 287 -21.92 -10.86 -3.89
C LYS A 287 -20.55 -11.42 -4.33
N GLU A 288 -19.48 -10.87 -3.78
CA GLU A 288 -18.09 -11.29 -4.01
C GLU A 288 -17.66 -11.17 -5.47
N VAL A 289 -17.84 -9.98 -6.06
CA VAL A 289 -17.41 -9.67 -7.45
C VAL A 289 -15.90 -9.89 -7.62
N HIS A 290 -15.13 -9.69 -6.55
CA HIS A 290 -13.69 -9.91 -6.53
C HIS A 290 -12.96 -9.15 -7.64
N PHE A 291 -13.31 -7.88 -7.82
CA PHE A 291 -12.68 -7.04 -8.81
C PHE A 291 -11.32 -6.54 -8.31
N PHE A 292 -11.31 -5.81 -7.19
CA PHE A 292 -10.12 -5.14 -6.67
C PHE A 292 -9.06 -6.09 -6.05
N ASP A 293 -9.43 -7.35 -5.74
CA ASP A 293 -8.51 -8.40 -5.27
C ASP A 293 -8.14 -9.43 -6.35
N ASN A 294 -8.41 -9.13 -7.62
CA ASN A 294 -8.05 -9.98 -8.74
C ASN A 294 -6.94 -9.35 -9.57
N GLU A 295 -5.73 -9.84 -9.33
CA GLU A 295 -4.49 -9.43 -9.99
C GLU A 295 -4.56 -9.38 -11.52
N ARG A 296 -5.38 -10.20 -12.17
CA ARG A 296 -5.48 -10.20 -13.64
C ARG A 296 -5.99 -8.89 -14.22
N PHE A 297 -6.86 -8.17 -13.51
CA PHE A 297 -7.39 -6.89 -13.97
C PHE A 297 -6.40 -5.73 -13.82
N PHE A 298 -5.35 -5.92 -13.03
CA PHE A 298 -4.42 -4.85 -12.66
C PHE A 298 -2.98 -5.12 -13.10
N ASN A 299 -2.67 -6.35 -13.55
CA ASN A 299 -1.35 -6.74 -14.02
C ASN A 299 -1.28 -7.00 -15.53
N GLU A 300 -2.42 -7.10 -16.23
CA GLU A 300 -2.51 -7.28 -17.69
C GLU A 300 -3.20 -6.04 -18.30
N GLU A 301 -2.49 -5.24 -19.10
CA GLU A 301 -3.11 -4.17 -19.91
C GLU A 301 -2.61 -4.24 -21.38
N PRO A 302 -3.51 -4.45 -22.37
CA PRO A 302 -4.96 -4.68 -22.23
C PRO A 302 -5.27 -6.03 -21.57
N ILE A 303 -6.43 -6.15 -20.91
CA ILE A 303 -6.87 -7.42 -20.32
C ILE A 303 -7.06 -8.45 -21.44
N SER A 304 -6.43 -9.61 -21.31
CA SER A 304 -6.54 -10.66 -22.33
C SER A 304 -7.94 -11.27 -22.39
N ASP A 305 -8.39 -11.68 -23.58
CA ASP A 305 -9.67 -12.40 -23.77
C ASP A 305 -9.74 -13.67 -22.92
N GLY A 306 -8.60 -14.34 -22.72
CA GLY A 306 -8.49 -15.50 -21.82
C GLY A 306 -8.79 -15.13 -20.36
N SER A 307 -8.28 -13.98 -19.89
CA SER A 307 -8.57 -13.45 -18.55
C SER A 307 -10.03 -13.05 -18.40
N LEU A 308 -10.64 -12.41 -19.42
CA LEU A 308 -12.07 -12.07 -19.45
C LEU A 308 -12.96 -13.31 -19.42
N LYS A 309 -12.73 -14.29 -20.32
CA LYS A 309 -13.49 -15.56 -20.36
C LYS A 309 -13.42 -16.30 -19.02
N LYS A 310 -12.23 -16.36 -18.41
CA LYS A 310 -12.04 -17.02 -17.12
C LYS A 310 -12.74 -16.29 -15.97
N PHE A 311 -12.80 -14.96 -16.04
CA PHE A 311 -13.55 -14.15 -15.09
C PHE A 311 -15.06 -14.37 -15.22
N PHE A 312 -15.63 -14.20 -16.41
CA PHE A 312 -17.07 -14.41 -16.66
C PHE A 312 -17.52 -15.83 -16.33
N ARG A 313 -16.70 -16.85 -16.63
CA ARG A 313 -16.97 -18.23 -16.20
C ARG A 313 -17.01 -18.35 -14.68
N LYS A 314 -16.09 -17.69 -13.97
CA LYS A 314 -16.01 -17.76 -12.50
C LYS A 314 -17.19 -17.05 -11.83
N VAL A 315 -17.66 -15.94 -12.39
CA VAL A 315 -18.84 -15.22 -11.87
C VAL A 315 -20.16 -15.81 -12.37
N GLY A 316 -20.14 -16.85 -13.20
CA GLY A 316 -21.32 -17.56 -13.69
C GLY A 316 -22.10 -16.81 -14.78
N ARG A 317 -21.43 -16.02 -15.63
CA ARG A 317 -22.03 -15.24 -16.73
C ARG A 317 -21.41 -15.58 -18.08
N MET A 318 -21.39 -16.87 -18.43
CA MET A 318 -20.69 -17.35 -19.62
C MET A 318 -21.32 -16.82 -20.92
N GLU A 319 -22.62 -16.53 -20.91
CA GLU A 319 -23.33 -15.89 -22.03
C GLU A 319 -22.73 -14.52 -22.39
N ARG A 320 -22.31 -13.73 -21.40
CA ARG A 320 -21.58 -12.45 -21.62
C ARG A 320 -20.14 -12.62 -22.10
N ALA A 321 -19.55 -13.80 -21.92
CA ALA A 321 -18.23 -14.11 -22.45
C ALA A 321 -18.26 -14.40 -23.96
N ILE A 322 -19.44 -14.74 -24.50
CA ILE A 322 -19.68 -15.00 -25.91
C ILE A 322 -20.11 -13.70 -26.63
N SER A 323 -20.66 -12.74 -25.89
CA SER A 323 -21.14 -11.45 -26.39
C SER A 323 -20.34 -10.25 -25.88
N VAL A 324 -19.01 -10.37 -25.73
CA VAL A 324 -18.15 -9.17 -25.58
C VAL A 324 -18.12 -8.51 -26.96
N PRO A 325 -18.83 -7.39 -27.21
CA PRO A 325 -18.87 -6.81 -28.55
C PRO A 325 -17.46 -6.33 -28.92
N ASP A 326 -17.12 -6.35 -30.21
CA ASP A 326 -15.84 -5.80 -30.71
C ASP A 326 -15.65 -4.33 -30.30
N ASN A 327 -16.75 -3.64 -29.96
CA ASN A 327 -16.82 -2.26 -29.49
C ASN A 327 -16.93 -2.10 -27.96
N PHE A 328 -16.73 -3.14 -27.14
CA PHE A 328 -16.65 -2.97 -25.69
C PHE A 328 -15.44 -2.08 -25.37
N SER A 329 -15.67 -0.95 -24.73
CA SER A 329 -14.59 -0.17 -24.14
C SER A 329 -13.73 -1.10 -23.29
N ARG A 330 -12.44 -1.20 -23.62
CA ARG A 330 -11.49 -2.06 -22.90
C ARG A 330 -11.10 -1.48 -21.53
N ASP A 331 -11.84 -0.49 -21.03
CA ASP A 331 -11.71 -0.04 -19.66
C ASP A 331 -12.21 -1.14 -18.71
N LYS A 332 -11.33 -1.57 -17.82
CA LYS A 332 -11.60 -2.57 -16.77
C LYS A 332 -12.76 -2.15 -15.87
N TYR A 333 -13.03 -0.85 -15.72
CA TYR A 333 -14.13 -0.37 -14.90
C TYR A 333 -15.48 -0.54 -15.56
N ASP A 334 -15.59 -0.43 -16.88
CA ASP A 334 -16.85 -0.72 -17.58
C ASP A 334 -17.28 -2.17 -17.36
N LEU A 335 -16.33 -3.10 -17.38
CA LEU A 335 -16.56 -4.50 -17.02
C LEU A 335 -17.09 -4.63 -15.57
N TYR A 336 -16.49 -3.91 -14.64
CA TYR A 336 -16.94 -3.88 -13.24
C TYR A 336 -18.35 -3.30 -13.10
N HIS A 337 -18.69 -2.26 -13.87
CA HIS A 337 -20.01 -1.65 -13.85
C HIS A 337 -21.11 -2.56 -14.38
N THR A 338 -20.79 -3.53 -15.24
CA THR A 338 -21.78 -4.51 -15.73
C THR A 338 -22.40 -5.40 -14.64
N PHE A 339 -21.88 -5.37 -13.40
CA PHE A 339 -22.46 -6.05 -12.25
C PHE A 339 -23.55 -5.24 -11.53
N PHE A 340 -23.88 -4.05 -12.02
CA PHE A 340 -24.82 -3.14 -11.40
C PHE A 340 -25.88 -2.74 -12.43
N SER A 341 -27.13 -2.74 -11.99
CA SER A 341 -28.29 -2.37 -12.81
C SER A 341 -29.21 -1.48 -11.96
N PRO A 342 -28.76 -0.26 -11.58
CA PRO A 342 -29.54 0.62 -10.71
C PRO A 342 -30.81 1.11 -11.40
N HIS A 343 -31.91 1.16 -10.66
CA HIS A 343 -33.19 1.73 -11.12
C HIS A 343 -33.74 2.71 -10.07
N PRO A 344 -34.47 3.77 -10.45
CA PRO A 344 -35.15 4.63 -9.48
C PRO A 344 -36.01 3.81 -8.50
N PRO A 345 -36.04 4.13 -7.18
CA PRO A 345 -35.42 5.29 -6.52
C PRO A 345 -33.97 5.04 -6.04
N GLN A 346 -33.28 4.00 -6.51
CA GLN A 346 -31.91 3.69 -6.10
C GLN A 346 -30.94 4.79 -6.55
N ARG A 347 -30.15 5.30 -5.60
CA ARG A 347 -29.16 6.36 -5.81
C ARG A 347 -27.74 5.98 -5.39
N LEU A 348 -27.57 4.90 -4.65
CA LEU A 348 -26.26 4.37 -4.26
C LEU A 348 -26.05 2.97 -4.81
N CYS A 349 -24.87 2.72 -5.38
CA CYS A 349 -24.40 1.40 -5.77
C CYS A 349 -23.42 0.84 -4.72
N GLY A 350 -23.59 -0.40 -4.31
CA GLY A 350 -22.76 -1.07 -3.30
C GLY A 350 -22.28 -2.46 -3.69
N GLU A 351 -21.08 -2.86 -3.25
CA GLU A 351 -20.56 -4.22 -3.50
C GLU A 351 -19.97 -4.84 -2.23
N ALA A 352 -20.01 -6.17 -2.13
CA ALA A 352 -19.59 -6.89 -0.94
C ALA A 352 -18.59 -8.00 -1.27
N SER A 353 -17.30 -7.68 -1.16
CA SER A 353 -16.19 -8.62 -1.33
C SER A 353 -15.31 -8.61 -0.07
N PRO A 354 -15.57 -9.53 0.89
CA PRO A 354 -14.94 -9.51 2.22
C PRO A 354 -13.42 -9.75 2.24
N THR A 355 -12.84 -10.06 1.08
CA THR A 355 -11.39 -10.24 0.93
C THR A 355 -10.67 -8.91 0.71
N TYR A 356 -11.36 -7.83 0.35
CA TYR A 356 -10.72 -6.54 0.07
C TYR A 356 -9.96 -5.98 1.27
N MET A 357 -10.47 -6.10 2.50
CA MET A 357 -9.72 -5.64 3.68
C MET A 357 -8.41 -6.43 3.85
N TYR A 358 -8.42 -7.72 3.53
CA TYR A 358 -7.24 -8.58 3.66
C TYR A 358 -6.26 -8.39 2.52
N TRP A 359 -6.72 -8.18 1.29
CA TRP A 359 -5.86 -8.05 0.12
C TRP A 359 -5.05 -6.74 0.15
N TYR A 360 -3.76 -6.81 -0.15
CA TYR A 360 -2.79 -5.75 0.09
C TYR A 360 -3.05 -4.57 -0.84
N ASP A 361 -3.18 -4.85 -2.14
CA ASP A 361 -3.41 -3.82 -3.16
C ASP A 361 -4.87 -3.36 -3.25
N ALA A 362 -5.82 -4.06 -2.62
CA ALA A 362 -7.24 -3.74 -2.81
C ALA A 362 -7.61 -2.34 -2.29
N PRO A 363 -7.23 -1.90 -1.07
CA PRO A 363 -7.50 -0.54 -0.61
C PRO A 363 -7.02 0.55 -1.58
N ARG A 364 -5.79 0.41 -2.10
CA ARG A 364 -5.24 1.33 -3.12
C ARG A 364 -6.09 1.34 -4.39
N ARG A 365 -6.39 0.17 -4.94
CA ARG A 365 -7.15 0.05 -6.20
C ARG A 365 -8.58 0.57 -6.08
N ILE A 366 -9.19 0.41 -4.90
CA ILE A 366 -10.51 0.96 -4.58
C ILE A 366 -10.43 2.49 -4.55
N TRP A 367 -9.40 3.04 -3.89
CA TRP A 367 -9.19 4.48 -3.81
C TRP A 367 -8.91 5.11 -5.17
N GLU A 368 -8.06 4.49 -5.99
CA GLU A 368 -7.80 4.91 -7.38
C GLU A 368 -9.07 4.96 -8.22
N TYR A 369 -10.03 4.06 -7.96
CA TYR A 369 -11.31 4.02 -8.65
C TYR A 369 -12.31 5.07 -8.11
N ASN A 370 -12.46 5.16 -6.79
CA ASN A 370 -13.34 6.11 -6.13
C ASN A 370 -12.73 6.58 -4.80
N PRO A 371 -12.06 7.74 -4.77
CA PRO A 371 -11.51 8.30 -3.54
C PRO A 371 -12.61 8.62 -2.51
N ALA A 372 -13.83 8.93 -2.96
CA ALA A 372 -15.00 9.20 -2.12
C ALA A 372 -15.75 7.93 -1.69
N MET A 373 -15.19 6.73 -1.91
CA MET A 373 -15.82 5.46 -1.51
C MET A 373 -16.04 5.40 0.00
N LYS A 374 -17.22 4.93 0.43
CA LYS A 374 -17.48 4.54 1.82
C LYS A 374 -17.15 3.06 2.04
N ILE A 375 -16.42 2.73 3.10
CA ILE A 375 -15.96 1.37 3.39
C ILE A 375 -16.60 0.86 4.67
N ILE A 376 -17.40 -0.20 4.57
CA ILE A 376 -18.02 -0.87 5.72
C ILE A 376 -17.28 -2.17 6.01
N ILE A 377 -16.94 -2.38 7.27
CA ILE A 377 -16.19 -3.55 7.75
C ILE A 377 -16.88 -4.12 8.99
N ILE A 378 -17.34 -5.36 8.88
CA ILE A 378 -17.87 -6.12 10.01
C ILE A 378 -16.82 -7.11 10.52
N LEU A 379 -16.50 -7.02 11.81
CA LEU A 379 -15.48 -7.84 12.46
C LEU A 379 -16.12 -8.88 13.37
N ARG A 380 -15.40 -9.98 13.60
CA ARG A 380 -15.79 -11.08 14.49
C ARG A 380 -14.57 -11.41 15.35
N ASN A 381 -14.76 -12.04 16.51
CA ASN A 381 -13.67 -12.71 17.21
C ASN A 381 -12.77 -13.47 16.20
N PRO A 382 -11.47 -13.12 16.09
CA PRO A 382 -10.58 -13.70 15.08
C PRO A 382 -10.39 -15.21 15.23
N ILE A 383 -10.59 -15.76 16.43
CA ILE A 383 -10.58 -17.20 16.74
C ILE A 383 -11.77 -17.87 16.05
N ASP A 384 -12.99 -17.42 16.35
CA ASP A 384 -14.22 -18.00 15.79
C ASP A 384 -14.31 -17.75 14.28
N ARG A 385 -13.77 -16.63 13.78
CA ARG A 385 -13.65 -16.36 12.34
C ARG A 385 -12.74 -17.39 11.66
N ALA A 386 -11.59 -17.71 12.25
CA ALA A 386 -10.67 -18.71 11.70
C ALA A 386 -11.32 -20.09 11.64
N PHE A 387 -11.99 -20.51 12.71
CA PHE A 387 -12.71 -21.78 12.78
C PHE A 387 -13.89 -21.85 11.79
N SER A 388 -14.64 -20.75 11.66
CA SER A 388 -15.71 -20.64 10.67
C SER A 388 -15.20 -20.71 9.23
N HIS A 389 -13.99 -20.18 8.96
CA HIS A 389 -13.37 -20.27 7.64
C HIS A 389 -12.94 -21.70 7.32
N TRP A 390 -12.35 -22.42 8.29
CA TRP A 390 -12.01 -23.84 8.14
C TRP A 390 -13.26 -24.68 7.84
N ASN A 391 -14.32 -24.55 8.66
CA ASN A 391 -15.60 -25.25 8.44
C ASN A 391 -16.17 -25.02 7.03
N MET A 392 -16.14 -23.78 6.55
CA MET A 392 -16.58 -23.45 5.19
C MET A 392 -15.73 -24.14 4.12
N ARG A 393 -14.42 -24.30 4.34
CA ARG A 393 -13.54 -24.98 3.38
C ARG A 393 -13.76 -26.49 3.40
N CYS A 394 -14.03 -27.09 4.55
CA CYS A 394 -14.43 -28.50 4.65
C CYS A 394 -15.73 -28.76 3.87
N HIS A 395 -16.77 -27.94 4.08
CA HIS A 395 -18.03 -28.04 3.33
C HIS A 395 -17.84 -27.92 1.82
N ASN A 396 -16.94 -27.03 1.39
CA ASN A 396 -16.60 -26.84 -0.02
C ASN A 396 -15.63 -27.90 -0.57
N LYS A 397 -15.30 -28.95 0.20
CA LYS A 397 -14.33 -30.00 -0.17
C LYS A 397 -12.95 -29.44 -0.55
N ARG A 398 -12.52 -28.36 0.13
CA ARG A 398 -11.23 -27.67 -0.07
C ARG A 398 -10.28 -27.80 1.13
N GLU A 399 -10.71 -28.50 2.16
CA GLU A 399 -9.91 -28.88 3.33
C GLU A 399 -10.46 -30.20 3.84
N ASP A 400 -9.57 -31.16 4.03
CA ASP A 400 -9.81 -32.51 4.55
C ASP A 400 -9.11 -32.76 5.90
N GLN A 401 -8.13 -31.91 6.24
CA GLN A 401 -7.37 -32.02 7.47
C GLN A 401 -8.16 -31.49 8.68
N PRO A 402 -7.95 -32.09 9.88
CA PRO A 402 -8.39 -31.52 11.15
C PRO A 402 -7.95 -30.07 11.32
N PHE A 403 -8.70 -29.32 12.13
CA PHE A 403 -8.48 -27.88 12.28
C PHE A 403 -7.05 -27.53 12.70
N ARG A 404 -6.54 -28.19 13.75
CA ARG A 404 -5.17 -28.01 14.26
C ARG A 404 -4.10 -28.28 13.18
N ASP A 405 -4.19 -29.41 12.50
CA ASP A 405 -3.25 -29.80 11.45
C ASP A 405 -3.27 -28.81 10.28
N ALA A 406 -4.45 -28.31 9.93
CA ALA A 406 -4.61 -27.31 8.88
C ALA A 406 -3.93 -25.97 9.26
N LEU A 407 -4.01 -25.55 10.53
CA LEU A 407 -3.32 -24.38 11.05
C LEU A 407 -1.79 -24.55 11.02
N GLU A 408 -1.29 -25.64 11.60
CA GLU A 408 0.15 -25.91 11.71
C GLU A 408 0.82 -26.03 10.34
N ARG A 409 0.17 -26.73 9.40
CA ARG A 409 0.61 -26.81 8.00
C ARG A 409 0.72 -25.43 7.35
N GLN A 410 -0.22 -24.52 7.63
CA GLN A 410 -0.16 -23.16 7.09
C GLN A 410 1.00 -22.35 7.67
N MET A 411 1.28 -22.51 8.97
CA MET A 411 2.40 -21.86 9.65
C MET A 411 3.76 -22.39 9.16
N GLN A 412 3.89 -23.70 8.93
CA GLN A 412 5.11 -24.29 8.36
C GLN A 412 5.38 -23.80 6.93
N LYS A 413 4.35 -23.74 6.08
CA LYS A 413 4.46 -23.19 4.70
C LYS A 413 4.82 -21.71 4.67
N GLN A 414 4.56 -20.95 5.72
CA GLN A 414 4.93 -19.53 5.78
C GLN A 414 6.45 -19.36 5.97
N LYS A 415 7.10 -20.23 6.74
CA LYS A 415 8.55 -20.19 6.96
C LYS A 415 9.39 -20.45 5.70
N SER A 416 8.84 -21.14 4.69
CA SER A 416 9.56 -21.56 3.48
C SER A 416 9.42 -20.63 2.27
N ILE A 417 8.54 -19.62 2.31
CA ILE A 417 8.20 -18.78 1.14
C ILE A 417 8.78 -17.36 1.28
N ARG A 418 9.60 -16.93 0.30
CA ARG A 418 10.42 -15.69 0.32
C ARG A 418 9.79 -14.44 -0.30
N ARG A 419 8.48 -14.42 -0.57
CA ARG A 419 7.77 -13.28 -1.21
C ARG A 419 6.73 -12.73 -0.25
N VAL A 420 6.90 -11.50 0.21
CA VAL A 420 5.98 -10.78 1.12
C VAL A 420 5.44 -9.55 0.35
N PRO A 421 4.14 -9.21 0.49
CA PRO A 421 3.11 -9.93 1.25
C PRO A 421 2.59 -11.16 0.49
N PHE A 422 2.77 -12.36 1.05
CA PHE A 422 2.13 -13.57 0.52
C PHE A 422 0.70 -13.62 1.05
N GLN A 423 -0.26 -13.20 0.24
CA GLN A 423 -1.67 -13.28 0.58
C GLN A 423 -2.34 -14.39 -0.19
N HIS A 424 -3.10 -15.22 0.52
CA HIS A 424 -3.78 -16.34 -0.09
C HIS A 424 -5.20 -16.49 0.45
N LYS A 425 -6.16 -16.75 -0.44
CA LYS A 425 -7.59 -16.84 -0.07
C LYS A 425 -7.90 -17.95 0.94
N GLY A 426 -7.03 -18.95 1.06
CA GLY A 426 -7.19 -20.06 2.01
C GLY A 426 -6.59 -19.86 3.40
N ARG A 427 -5.98 -18.71 3.72
CA ARG A 427 -5.31 -18.52 5.03
C ARG A 427 -6.31 -18.39 6.17
N TYR A 428 -6.08 -19.14 7.25
CA TYR A 428 -6.92 -19.10 8.46
C TYR A 428 -6.41 -18.06 9.45
N ILE A 429 -5.10 -18.03 9.74
CA ILE A 429 -4.53 -17.18 10.80
C ILE A 429 -4.38 -15.71 10.35
N GLU A 430 -3.67 -15.48 9.25
CA GLU A 430 -3.29 -14.13 8.81
C GLU A 430 -4.49 -13.17 8.65
N ARG A 431 -5.65 -13.69 8.25
CA ARG A 431 -6.88 -12.92 8.07
C ARG A 431 -7.47 -12.36 9.37
N GLY A 432 -7.06 -12.88 10.53
CA GLY A 432 -7.48 -12.41 11.85
C GLY A 432 -6.66 -11.25 12.42
N PHE A 433 -5.55 -10.86 11.77
CA PHE A 433 -4.76 -9.69 12.17
C PHE A 433 -5.35 -8.41 11.58
N TYR A 434 -6.42 -7.91 12.19
CA TYR A 434 -7.23 -6.80 11.69
C TYR A 434 -6.52 -5.45 11.75
N THR A 435 -5.76 -5.16 12.80
CA THR A 435 -5.13 -3.86 13.08
C THR A 435 -4.34 -3.34 11.87
N GLU A 436 -3.47 -4.17 11.29
CA GLU A 436 -2.67 -3.77 10.12
C GLU A 436 -3.49 -3.68 8.84
N GLN A 437 -4.56 -4.48 8.72
CA GLN A 437 -5.50 -4.37 7.60
C GLN A 437 -6.30 -3.06 7.68
N ILE A 438 -6.73 -2.66 8.88
CA ILE A 438 -7.45 -1.42 9.16
C ILE A 438 -6.54 -0.21 8.91
N ARG A 439 -5.31 -0.23 9.44
CA ARG A 439 -4.31 0.82 9.18
C ARG A 439 -4.06 1.01 7.70
N ARG A 440 -4.00 -0.08 6.92
CA ARG A 440 -3.86 -0.01 5.47
C ARG A 440 -5.09 0.61 4.80
N ILE A 441 -6.29 0.40 5.30
CA ILE A 441 -7.49 1.06 4.77
C ILE A 441 -7.48 2.55 5.14
N TRP A 442 -7.18 2.88 6.39
CA TRP A 442 -7.07 4.26 6.85
C TRP A 442 -5.92 5.05 6.24
N HIS A 443 -4.96 4.36 5.62
CA HIS A 443 -3.96 5.01 4.79
C HIS A 443 -4.56 5.64 3.52
N TYR A 444 -5.65 5.09 2.97
CA TYR A 444 -6.29 5.59 1.74
C TYR A 444 -7.64 6.28 2.01
N PHE A 445 -8.36 5.89 3.05
CA PHE A 445 -9.68 6.40 3.36
C PHE A 445 -9.69 7.02 4.77
N PRO A 446 -10.04 8.31 4.91
CA PRO A 446 -10.19 8.94 6.21
C PRO A 446 -11.26 8.23 7.05
N LYS A 447 -11.21 8.40 8.37
CA LYS A 447 -12.05 7.61 9.30
C LYS A 447 -13.54 7.80 9.04
N GLU A 448 -13.92 8.99 8.60
CA GLU A 448 -15.29 9.42 8.26
C GLU A 448 -15.84 8.66 7.05
N GLN A 449 -14.96 8.08 6.21
CA GLN A 449 -15.32 7.20 5.10
C GLN A 449 -15.29 5.72 5.49
N THR A 450 -15.09 5.38 6.76
CA THR A 450 -15.05 4.00 7.23
C THR A 450 -16.03 3.74 8.37
N LEU A 451 -16.75 2.63 8.29
CA LEU A 451 -17.63 2.15 9.35
C LEU A 451 -17.21 0.76 9.80
N PHE A 452 -16.95 0.61 11.10
CA PHE A 452 -16.64 -0.67 11.73
C PHE A 452 -17.83 -1.16 12.54
N LEU A 453 -18.19 -2.43 12.36
CA LEU A 453 -19.30 -3.09 13.05
C LEU A 453 -18.83 -4.37 13.71
N LYS A 454 -19.46 -4.77 14.82
CA LYS A 454 -19.25 -6.10 15.40
C LYS A 454 -20.28 -7.10 14.87
N THR A 455 -19.88 -8.36 14.74
CA THR A 455 -20.79 -9.45 14.33
C THR A 455 -21.86 -9.68 15.39
N GLU A 456 -21.50 -9.48 16.65
CA GLU A 456 -22.34 -9.60 17.83
C GLU A 456 -23.44 -8.53 17.82
N GLU A 457 -23.11 -7.28 17.46
CA GLU A 457 -24.08 -6.19 17.28
C GLU A 457 -25.09 -6.52 16.18
N LEU A 458 -24.63 -6.96 14.99
CA LEU A 458 -25.55 -7.33 13.91
C LEU A 458 -26.45 -8.51 14.27
N ARG A 459 -25.97 -9.44 15.12
CA ARG A 459 -26.74 -10.61 15.56
C ARG A 459 -27.77 -10.25 16.61
N ASN A 460 -27.37 -9.51 17.63
CA ASN A 460 -28.17 -9.27 18.82
C ASN A 460 -29.08 -8.04 18.66
N GLU A 461 -28.61 -7.04 17.89
CA GLU A 461 -29.28 -5.76 17.67
C GLU A 461 -29.26 -5.39 16.17
N PRO A 462 -29.90 -6.19 15.30
CA PRO A 462 -29.86 -5.97 13.85
C PRO A 462 -30.43 -4.61 13.43
N GLN A 463 -31.53 -4.16 14.06
CA GLN A 463 -32.16 -2.86 13.71
C GLN A 463 -31.20 -1.70 13.98
N ALA A 464 -30.64 -1.62 15.19
CA ALA A 464 -29.70 -0.57 15.55
C ALA A 464 -28.43 -0.61 14.69
N THR A 465 -27.98 -1.81 14.31
CA THR A 465 -26.82 -1.97 13.43
C THR A 465 -27.09 -1.49 12.00
N ILE A 466 -28.26 -1.79 11.44
CA ILE A 466 -28.64 -1.34 10.10
C ILE A 466 -28.93 0.16 10.08
N ASP A 467 -29.54 0.72 11.13
CA ASP A 467 -29.70 2.16 11.29
C ASP A 467 -28.34 2.89 11.21
N LYS A 468 -27.31 2.42 11.93
CA LYS A 468 -25.95 2.97 11.84
C LYS A 468 -25.40 2.94 10.41
N VAL A 469 -25.69 1.88 9.66
CA VAL A 469 -25.27 1.76 8.26
C VAL A 469 -26.04 2.73 7.36
N CYS A 470 -27.35 2.88 7.55
CA CYS A 470 -28.16 3.84 6.82
C CYS A 470 -27.69 5.27 7.07
N ASP A 471 -27.46 5.65 8.34
CA ASP A 471 -26.95 6.96 8.73
C ASP A 471 -25.57 7.22 8.10
N PHE A 472 -24.67 6.23 8.19
CA PHE A 472 -23.34 6.30 7.59
C PHE A 472 -23.39 6.45 6.07
N LEU A 473 -24.32 5.78 5.39
CA LEU A 473 -24.50 5.90 3.93
C LEU A 473 -25.27 7.17 3.54
N GLY A 474 -26.00 7.79 4.47
CA GLY A 474 -26.87 8.93 4.23
C GLY A 474 -28.15 8.53 3.48
N VAL A 475 -28.73 7.38 3.82
CA VAL A 475 -30.00 6.87 3.27
C VAL A 475 -31.08 6.80 4.36
N ALA A 476 -32.34 6.71 3.94
CA ALA A 476 -33.45 6.53 4.87
C ALA A 476 -33.25 5.28 5.74
N LYS A 477 -33.86 5.26 6.93
CA LYS A 477 -33.88 4.04 7.74
C LYS A 477 -34.81 3.00 7.12
N MET A 478 -34.51 1.73 7.33
CA MET A 478 -35.33 0.61 6.88
C MET A 478 -35.67 -0.31 8.04
N ASP A 479 -36.82 -0.97 7.96
CA ASP A 479 -37.21 -2.00 8.92
C ASP A 479 -36.47 -3.32 8.62
N VAL A 480 -35.91 -3.94 9.66
CA VAL A 480 -35.20 -5.23 9.57
C VAL A 480 -36.00 -6.44 10.06
N THR A 481 -37.30 -6.29 10.39
CA THR A 481 -38.20 -7.32 10.95
C THR A 481 -38.33 -8.64 10.16
N LEU A 482 -37.72 -8.75 8.98
CA LEU A 482 -37.77 -9.94 8.15
C LEU A 482 -36.65 -10.92 8.49
N ASP A 483 -37.04 -12.18 8.72
CA ASP A 483 -36.12 -13.31 8.86
C ASP A 483 -35.25 -13.45 7.60
N ILE A 484 -33.96 -13.13 7.70
CA ILE A 484 -33.05 -13.42 6.60
C ILE A 484 -32.69 -14.89 6.68
N ASN A 485 -33.25 -15.66 5.74
CA ASN A 485 -32.92 -17.07 5.55
C ASN A 485 -31.48 -17.23 5.01
N LEU A 486 -30.50 -17.02 5.88
CA LEU A 486 -29.09 -17.23 5.57
C LEU A 486 -28.80 -18.72 5.68
N LYS A 487 -28.28 -19.31 4.62
CA LYS A 487 -27.78 -20.69 4.64
C LYS A 487 -26.63 -20.81 5.65
N SER A 488 -26.95 -21.23 6.88
CA SER A 488 -25.97 -21.72 7.85
C SER A 488 -25.85 -23.23 7.69
N PHE A 489 -24.66 -23.71 7.39
CA PHE A 489 -24.38 -25.13 7.45
C PHE A 489 -23.94 -25.50 8.87
N PRO A 490 -24.36 -26.65 9.41
CA PRO A 490 -23.87 -27.13 10.70
C PRO A 490 -22.34 -27.24 10.65
N TYR A 491 -21.66 -26.91 11.74
CA TYR A 491 -20.20 -27.06 11.78
C TYR A 491 -19.85 -28.56 11.83
N VAL A 492 -18.74 -28.91 11.18
CA VAL A 492 -18.23 -30.30 11.11
C VAL A 492 -17.86 -30.79 12.51
N SER A 493 -17.40 -29.89 13.37
CA SER A 493 -17.11 -30.15 14.78
C SER A 493 -17.28 -28.86 15.60
N SER A 494 -17.27 -28.99 16.93
CA SER A 494 -17.02 -27.88 17.84
C SER A 494 -15.53 -27.49 17.84
N LEU A 495 -15.23 -26.26 18.27
CA LEU A 495 -13.86 -25.80 18.48
C LEU A 495 -13.40 -26.31 19.86
N SER A 496 -12.33 -27.12 19.90
CA SER A 496 -11.80 -27.65 21.16
C SER A 496 -11.21 -26.54 22.05
N LYS A 497 -11.14 -26.80 23.37
CA LYS A 497 -10.52 -25.87 24.32
C LYS A 497 -9.04 -25.64 23.99
N GLU A 498 -8.33 -26.69 23.58
CA GLU A 498 -6.91 -26.65 23.23
C GLU A 498 -6.64 -25.78 21.98
N ASP A 499 -7.50 -25.87 20.95
CA ASP A 499 -7.38 -25.05 19.75
C ASP A 499 -7.78 -23.60 19.99
N ARG A 500 -8.80 -23.36 20.83
CA ARG A 500 -9.16 -22.02 21.28
C ARG A 500 -8.01 -21.37 22.04
N THR A 501 -7.42 -22.05 23.03
CA THR A 501 -6.27 -21.56 23.81
C THR A 501 -5.07 -21.28 22.92
N PHE A 502 -4.80 -22.15 21.95
CA PHE A 502 -3.74 -21.92 20.97
C PHE A 502 -3.95 -20.65 20.14
N LEU A 503 -5.13 -20.47 19.53
CA LEU A 503 -5.41 -19.26 18.74
C LEU A 503 -5.49 -18.00 19.61
N LYS A 504 -5.95 -18.11 20.87
CA LYS A 504 -5.90 -17.03 21.86
C LYS A 504 -4.47 -16.58 22.12
N SER A 505 -3.52 -17.51 22.24
CA SER A 505 -2.09 -17.17 22.39
C SER A 505 -1.54 -16.36 21.20
N ILE A 506 -2.06 -16.60 19.99
CA ILE A 506 -1.68 -15.91 18.76
C ILE A 506 -2.33 -14.52 18.69
N TYR A 507 -3.63 -14.41 18.98
CA TYR A 507 -4.39 -13.17 18.77
C TYR A 507 -4.50 -12.26 20.00
N ARG A 508 -4.08 -12.68 21.20
CA ARG A 508 -4.27 -11.87 22.43
C ARG A 508 -3.78 -10.42 22.28
N PHE A 509 -2.62 -10.23 21.66
CA PHE A 509 -2.05 -8.90 21.46
C PHE A 509 -2.72 -8.15 20.32
N GLU A 510 -3.19 -8.87 19.31
CA GLU A 510 -3.93 -8.31 18.19
C GLU A 510 -5.30 -7.78 18.66
N ILE A 511 -6.02 -8.54 19.48
CA ILE A 511 -7.30 -8.12 20.06
C ILE A 511 -7.11 -6.86 20.91
N LYS A 512 -6.12 -6.84 21.81
CA LYS A 512 -5.79 -5.63 22.61
C LYS A 512 -5.33 -4.43 21.78
N LYS A 513 -4.73 -4.66 20.60
CA LYS A 513 -4.39 -3.57 19.66
C LYS A 513 -5.65 -3.05 18.99
N LEU A 514 -6.55 -3.93 18.57
CA LEU A 514 -7.82 -3.58 17.94
C LEU A 514 -8.72 -2.77 18.89
N GLU A 515 -8.82 -3.20 20.16
CA GLU A 515 -9.57 -2.48 21.20
C GLU A 515 -9.11 -1.02 21.31
N ARG A 516 -7.79 -0.80 21.42
CA ARG A 516 -7.19 0.54 21.45
C ARG A 516 -7.38 1.31 20.15
N LEU A 517 -7.34 0.61 19.01
CA LEU A 517 -7.44 1.24 17.68
C LEU A 517 -8.85 1.77 17.40
N LEU A 518 -9.87 1.00 17.79
CA LEU A 518 -11.28 1.30 17.51
C LEU A 518 -12.04 1.87 18.71
N GLY A 519 -11.44 1.91 19.91
CA GLY A 519 -12.13 2.27 21.14
C GLY A 519 -13.21 1.26 21.53
N TRP A 520 -13.04 -0.01 21.16
CA TRP A 520 -14.01 -1.08 21.42
C TRP A 520 -13.67 -1.85 22.67
N ASP A 521 -14.70 -2.37 23.34
CA ASP A 521 -14.56 -3.48 24.29
C ASP A 521 -14.63 -4.82 23.55
N CYS A 522 -13.53 -5.57 23.53
CA CYS A 522 -13.46 -6.93 22.98
C CYS A 522 -13.05 -7.95 24.07
N SER A 523 -13.30 -7.64 25.35
CA SER A 523 -12.97 -8.50 26.48
C SER A 523 -13.58 -9.90 26.32
N GLU A 524 -14.82 -10.00 25.86
CA GLU A 524 -15.50 -11.27 25.55
C GLU A 524 -14.75 -12.14 24.54
N TRP A 525 -13.97 -11.54 23.63
CA TRP A 525 -13.19 -12.32 22.65
C TRP A 525 -12.02 -13.07 23.28
N LEU A 526 -11.64 -12.71 24.50
CA LEU A 526 -10.56 -13.32 25.28
C LEU A 526 -11.07 -14.30 26.35
N ILE A 527 -12.36 -14.34 26.64
CA ILE A 527 -12.94 -15.24 27.64
C ILE A 527 -12.85 -16.69 27.14
N GLU A 528 -12.45 -17.60 28.03
CA GLU A 528 -12.65 -19.02 27.82
C GLU A 528 -14.12 -19.31 28.09
N GLN A 529 -14.91 -19.49 27.04
CA GLN A 529 -16.23 -20.07 27.23
C GLN A 529 -16.03 -21.51 27.68
N ASP A 530 -16.41 -21.79 28.93
CA ASP A 530 -16.67 -23.16 29.35
C ASP A 530 -17.85 -23.72 28.55
N ALA A 531 -17.75 -25.02 28.27
CA ALA A 531 -18.49 -25.74 27.24
C ALA A 531 -20.02 -25.60 27.32
#